data_AF-A0A351T695-F1
#
_entry.id   AF-A0A351T695-F1
#
_cell.length_a   1.000
_cell.length_b   1.000
_cell.length_c   1.000
_cell.angle_alpha   90.00
_cell.angle_beta   90.00
_cell.angle_gamma   90.00
#
_symmetry.space_group_name_H-M   'P 1'
#
loop_
_entity.id
_entity.type
_entity.pdbx_description
1 polymer ?
#
loop_
_entity_poly.entity_id
_entity_poly.type
_entity_poly.pdbx_seq_one_letter_code
_entity_poly.pdbx_strand_id
1 'polypeptide(L)'
;YWSRSRKCLWHKGATSGLVQKVVEMRIDDDQDAVWLRVNVNGGASCHVGYRSCFYRSVPVGASGTVSLNFEETEKVFDPKAVYGDAPNPTQL
;
A
#
# COMPACT_ATOMS: atom_id res chain seq x y z
N TYR A 1 8.36 -8.76 1.89
CA TYR A 1 8.82 -7.52 2.56
C TYR A 1 9.38 -7.86 3.94
N TRP A 2 10.25 -7.02 4.49
CA TRP A 2 10.63 -7.08 5.90
C TRP A 2 9.69 -6.19 6.72
N SER A 3 8.99 -6.76 7.70
CA SER A 3 8.13 -5.98 8.61
C SER A 3 9.00 -5.39 9.72
N ARG A 4 9.18 -4.06 9.74
CA ARG A 4 9.97 -3.38 10.78
C ARG A 4 9.37 -3.51 12.18
N SER A 5 8.05 -3.46 12.29
CA SER A 5 7.34 -3.60 13.58
C SER A 5 7.36 -5.03 14.11
N ARG A 6 7.17 -6.03 13.24
CA ARG A 6 7.18 -7.45 13.61
C ARG A 6 8.59 -8.07 13.63
N LYS A 7 9.60 -7.35 13.12
CA LYS A 7 10.99 -7.79 12.99
C LYS A 7 11.13 -9.16 12.32
N CYS A 8 10.37 -9.38 11.24
CA CYS A 8 10.38 -10.64 10.51
C CYS A 8 10.12 -10.46 9.02
N LEU A 9 10.46 -11.47 8.23
CA LEU A 9 10.03 -11.57 6.84
C LEU A 9 8.50 -11.76 6.79
N TRP A 10 7.85 -10.98 5.94
CA TRP A 10 6.41 -11.03 5.73
C TRP A 10 6.09 -11.12 4.24
N HIS A 11 5.27 -12.10 3.88
CA HIS A 11 4.78 -12.29 2.54
C HIS A 11 3.51 -11.45 2.33
N LYS A 12 3.53 -10.53 1.35
CA LYS A 12 2.40 -9.63 1.07
C LYS A 12 1.18 -10.46 0.69
N GLY A 13 0.08 -10.23 1.39
CA GLY A 13 -1.17 -10.97 1.17
C GLY A 13 -1.24 -12.31 1.90
N ALA A 14 -0.27 -12.67 2.76
CA ALA A 14 -0.32 -13.92 3.55
C ALA A 14 -1.60 -14.07 4.40
N THR A 15 -2.20 -12.96 4.83
CA THR A 15 -3.47 -12.96 5.57
C THR A 15 -4.68 -12.70 4.66
N SER A 16 -4.58 -11.73 3.75
CA SER A 16 -5.73 -11.26 2.95
C SER A 16 -5.92 -11.93 1.60
N GLY A 17 -4.98 -12.76 1.14
CA GLY A 17 -4.98 -13.31 -0.23
C GLY A 17 -4.61 -12.28 -1.32
N LEU A 18 -4.45 -11.01 -0.96
CA LEU A 18 -4.04 -9.90 -1.82
C LEU A 18 -2.53 -9.93 -2.11
N VAL A 19 -2.11 -11.03 -2.74
CA VAL A 19 -0.72 -11.34 -3.10
C VAL A 19 -0.30 -10.52 -4.31
N GLN A 20 0.97 -10.13 -4.34
CA GLN A 20 1.60 -9.43 -5.45
C GLN A 20 2.52 -10.40 -6.21
N LYS A 21 2.13 -10.75 -7.43
CA LYS A 21 2.97 -11.57 -8.32
C LYS A 21 3.94 -10.66 -9.07
N VAL A 22 5.23 -10.80 -8.79
CA VAL A 22 6.28 -10.00 -9.45
C VAL A 22 6.33 -10.34 -10.94
N VAL A 23 6.33 -9.31 -11.78
CA VAL A 23 6.44 -9.44 -13.25
C VAL A 23 7.70 -8.79 -13.81
N GLU A 24 8.28 -7.83 -13.08
CA GLU A 24 9.55 -7.18 -13.41
C GLU A 24 10.19 -6.65 -12.13
N MET A 25 11.52 -6.66 -12.10
CA MET A 25 12.34 -6.07 -11.05
C MET A 25 13.43 -5.23 -11.71
N ARG A 26 13.54 -3.97 -11.31
CA ARG A 26 14.67 -3.10 -11.64
C ARG A 26 15.41 -2.73 -10.36
N ILE A 27 16.67 -2.34 -10.50
CA ILE A 27 17.55 -1.86 -9.45
C ILE A 27 17.97 -0.43 -9.80
N ASP A 28 18.19 0.41 -8.81
CA ASP A 28 18.75 1.76 -9.00
C ASP A 28 20.26 1.74 -9.27
N ASP A 29 20.86 2.92 -9.44
CA ASP A 29 22.23 3.09 -9.92
C ASP A 29 23.28 2.73 -8.87
N ASP A 30 23.02 3.00 -7.59
CA ASP A 30 23.88 2.64 -6.46
C ASP A 30 23.49 1.32 -5.77
N GLN A 31 22.44 0.66 -6.26
CA GLN A 31 22.03 -0.70 -5.91
C GLN A 31 21.50 -0.88 -4.49
N ASP A 32 20.83 0.14 -3.95
CA ASP A 32 20.23 0.09 -2.61
C ASP A 32 18.68 0.07 -2.62
N ALA A 33 18.05 0.32 -3.77
CA ALA A 33 16.61 0.19 -3.95
C ALA A 33 16.21 -0.66 -5.16
N VAL A 34 15.06 -1.34 -5.02
CA VAL A 34 14.44 -2.10 -6.11
C VAL A 34 13.08 -1.54 -6.47
N TRP A 35 12.79 -1.48 -7.76
CA TRP A 35 11.47 -1.19 -8.29
C TRP A 35 10.81 -2.47 -8.78
N LEU A 36 9.67 -2.83 -8.17
CA LEU A 36 8.90 -4.02 -8.52
C LEU A 36 7.65 -3.63 -9.28
N ARG A 37 7.51 -4.15 -10.51
CA ARG A 37 6.21 -4.19 -11.19
C ARG A 37 5.54 -5.51 -10.83
N VAL A 38 4.28 -5.44 -10.40
CA VAL A 38 3.55 -6.60 -9.86
C VAL A 38 2.12 -6.66 -10.40
N ASN A 39 1.60 -7.87 -10.56
CA ASN A 39 0.18 -8.11 -10.71
C ASN A 39 -0.44 -8.29 -9.30
N VAL A 40 -1.41 -7.44 -8.97
CA VAL A 40 -2.07 -7.43 -7.64
C VAL A 40 -3.30 -8.32 -7.68
N ASN A 41 -3.28 -9.44 -6.95
CA ASN A 41 -4.46 -10.28 -6.79
C ASN A 41 -5.52 -9.55 -5.95
N GLY A 42 -6.79 -9.66 -6.33
CA GLY A 42 -7.91 -8.97 -5.67
C GLY A 42 -7.92 -7.44 -5.82
N GLY A 43 -7.04 -6.88 -6.66
CA GLY A 43 -7.11 -5.48 -7.07
C GLY A 43 -6.62 -4.45 -6.06
N ALA A 44 -6.25 -4.85 -4.84
CA ALA A 44 -5.84 -3.93 -3.78
C ALA A 44 -4.53 -4.26 -3.08
N SER A 45 -3.71 -3.24 -2.84
CA SER A 45 -2.48 -3.34 -2.07
C SER A 45 -2.62 -2.75 -0.67
N CYS A 46 -3.51 -1.78 -0.48
CA CYS A 46 -3.67 -1.08 0.78
C CYS A 46 -4.60 -1.84 1.73
N HIS A 47 -4.24 -1.92 3.01
CA HIS A 47 -5.07 -2.60 4.01
C HIS A 47 -6.30 -1.79 4.44
N VAL A 48 -6.40 -0.50 4.08
CA VAL A 48 -7.62 0.31 4.29
C VAL A 48 -8.64 0.21 3.15
N GLY A 49 -8.42 -0.65 2.16
CA GLY A 49 -9.39 -0.99 1.12
C GLY A 49 -9.07 -0.44 -0.27
N TYR A 50 -8.18 0.56 -0.36
CA TYR A 50 -7.80 1.19 -1.63
C TYR A 50 -6.85 0.33 -2.47
N ARG A 51 -6.84 0.59 -3.78
CA ARG A 51 -5.95 -0.08 -4.72
C ARG A 51 -4.50 0.20 -4.36
N SER A 52 -4.17 1.47 -4.17
CA SER A 52 -2.86 1.95 -3.77
C SER A 52 -2.84 2.41 -2.32
N CYS A 53 -1.68 2.31 -1.65
CA CYS A 53 -1.48 3.06 -0.40
C CYS A 53 -1.39 4.57 -0.64
N PHE A 54 -1.08 4.98 -1.88
CA PHE A 54 -0.95 6.36 -2.32
C PHE A 54 -2.29 6.91 -2.87
N TYR A 55 -3.39 6.64 -2.16
CA TYR A 55 -4.74 7.13 -2.52
C TYR A 55 -4.97 8.60 -2.12
N ARG A 56 -3.95 9.26 -1.54
CA ARG A 56 -3.94 10.67 -1.17
C ARG A 56 -2.71 11.34 -1.77
N SER A 57 -2.85 12.57 -2.27
CA SER A 57 -1.74 13.38 -2.77
C SER A 57 -1.67 14.74 -2.07
N VAL A 58 -0.48 15.35 -2.12
CA VAL A 58 -0.24 16.72 -1.64
C VAL A 58 -0.20 17.64 -2.86
N PRO A 59 -1.00 18.72 -2.92
CA PRO A 59 -0.95 19.65 -4.04
C PRO A 59 0.40 20.35 -4.12
N VAL A 60 1.02 20.31 -5.31
CA VAL A 60 2.31 20.95 -5.57
C VAL A 60 2.14 22.47 -5.63
N GLY A 61 3.04 23.21 -4.96
CA GLY A 61 3.04 24.68 -4.97
C GLY A 61 2.03 25.34 -4.05
N ALA A 62 1.32 24.56 -3.22
CA ALA A 62 0.43 25.13 -2.20
C ALA A 62 1.23 25.81 -1.07
N SER A 63 0.75 26.97 -0.61
CA SER A 63 1.30 27.70 0.53
C SER A 63 0.23 27.90 1.62
N GLY A 64 0.61 27.82 2.89
CA GLY A 64 -0.30 27.93 4.03
C GLY A 64 -0.88 26.58 4.45
N THR A 65 -2.13 26.56 4.91
CA THR A 65 -2.82 25.31 5.28
C THR A 65 -3.08 24.46 4.04
N VAL A 66 -2.55 23.23 4.02
CA VAL A 66 -2.70 22.29 2.91
C VAL A 66 -3.75 21.23 3.26
N SER A 67 -4.72 21.04 2.37
CA SER A 67 -5.62 19.89 2.39
C SER A 67 -5.11 18.81 1.44
N LEU A 68 -5.22 17.55 1.83
CA LEU A 68 -4.87 16.41 0.97
C LEU A 68 -5.94 16.23 -0.10
N ASN A 69 -5.51 15.90 -1.32
CA ASN A 69 -6.42 15.43 -2.36
C ASN A 69 -6.60 13.92 -2.25
N PHE A 70 -7.81 13.42 -2.47
CA PHE A 70 -8.08 11.99 -2.56
C PHE A 70 -8.07 11.58 -4.03
N GLU A 71 -7.09 10.76 -4.40
CA GLU A 71 -6.91 10.24 -5.77
C GLU A 71 -7.74 8.98 -6.01
N GLU A 72 -8.09 8.26 -4.95
CA GLU A 72 -9.04 7.16 -4.98
C GLU A 72 -10.16 7.44 -3.97
N THR A 73 -11.40 7.48 -4.45
CA THR A 73 -12.59 7.74 -3.63
C THR A 73 -13.32 6.45 -3.24
N GLU A 74 -13.08 5.36 -3.96
CA GLU A 74 -13.75 4.08 -3.76
C GLU A 74 -12.78 3.02 -3.25
N LYS A 75 -13.25 2.22 -2.29
CA LYS A 75 -12.52 1.06 -1.79
C LYS A 75 -12.82 -0.16 -2.66
N VAL A 76 -11.78 -0.92 -2.95
CA VAL A 76 -11.83 -2.18 -3.71
C VAL A 76 -12.38 -3.32 -2.84
N PHE A 77 -12.19 -3.26 -1.52
CA PHE A 77 -12.73 -4.23 -0.57
C PHE A 77 -13.02 -3.60 0.79
N ASP A 78 -13.84 -4.27 1.61
CA ASP A 78 -14.09 -3.87 2.99
C ASP A 78 -12.97 -4.36 3.92
N PRO A 79 -12.17 -3.45 4.53
CA PRO A 79 -11.12 -3.82 5.47
C PRO A 79 -11.62 -4.59 6.68
N LYS A 80 -12.83 -4.28 7.16
CA LYS A 80 -13.37 -4.92 8.36
C LYS A 80 -13.71 -6.38 8.09
N ALA A 81 -14.27 -6.68 6.92
CA ALA A 81 -14.51 -8.05 6.48
C ALA A 81 -13.21 -8.87 6.32
N VAL A 82 -12.10 -8.24 5.90
CA VAL A 82 -10.84 -8.95 5.60
C VAL A 82 -9.90 -9.05 6.81
N TYR A 83 -9.80 -7.99 7.62
CA TYR A 83 -8.84 -7.90 8.72
C TYR A 83 -9.49 -7.90 10.10
N GLY A 84 -10.81 -7.84 10.20
CA GLY A 84 -11.53 -7.76 11.47
C GLY A 84 -11.10 -6.54 12.30
N ASP A 85 -10.83 -6.77 13.58
CA ASP A 85 -10.37 -5.75 14.54
C ASP A 85 -8.84 -5.69 14.66
N ALA A 86 -8.11 -6.18 13.67
CA ALA A 86 -6.65 -6.12 13.67
C ALA A 86 -6.18 -4.66 13.82
N PRO A 87 -5.16 -4.40 14.68
CA PRO A 87 -4.66 -3.05 14.87
C PRO A 87 -4.24 -2.42 13.54
N ASN A 88 -4.86 -1.28 13.21
CA ASN A 88 -4.57 -0.54 12.00
C ASN A 88 -3.75 0.72 12.35
N PRO A 89 -2.47 0.79 11.93
CA PRO A 89 -1.63 1.96 12.22
C PRO A 89 -1.95 3.19 11.36
N THR A 90 -2.95 3.12 10.47
CA THR A 90 -3.27 4.22 9.55
C THR A 90 -4.01 5.32 10.28
N GLN A 91 -3.47 6.52 10.21
CA GLN A 91 -4.18 7.74 10.58
C GLN A 91 -5.12 8.09 9.42
N LEU A 92 -6.43 7.99 9.68
CA LEU A 92 -7.49 8.35 8.76
C LEU A 92 -7.70 9.87 8.77
#